data_AF-A0A3C1VCW9-F1
#
_entry.id   AF-A0A3C1VCW9-F1
#
_cell.length_a   1.000
_cell.length_b   1.000
_cell.length_c   1.000
_cell.angle_alpha   90.00
_cell.angle_beta   90.00
_cell.angle_gamma   90.00
#
_symmetry.space_group_name_H-M   'P 1'
#
loop_
_entity.id
_entity.type
_entity.pdbx_description
1 polymer ?
#
loop_
_entity_poly.entity_id
_entity_poly.type
_entity_poly.pdbx_seq_one_letter_code
_entity_poly.pdbx_strand_id
1 'polypeptide(L)'
;HGSGHERVWLVTNSAKILKAVEKEIAKQLPKLARREFIQRVLDRNVWLIQVATVADAVALANQLAPEHCEVITRDARRVSGGIVTAGAIFLGNYSPTVLGDYVAGPSHVLPTDGAGASFAGLTVDQFQRRTSVVEYNRASLK
;
A
#
# COMPACT_ATOMS: atom_id res chain seq x y z
N HIS A 1 9.86 2.68 -8.95
CA HIS A 1 10.57 3.89 -8.48
C HIS A 1 12.03 3.97 -8.97
N GLY A 2 12.66 2.85 -9.36
CA GLY A 2 14.04 2.79 -9.83
C GLY A 2 15.07 2.37 -8.78
N SER A 3 14.68 2.01 -7.55
CA SER A 3 15.64 1.63 -6.51
C SER A 3 16.16 0.20 -6.68
N GLY A 4 15.39 -0.67 -7.34
CA GLY A 4 15.68 -2.10 -7.46
C GLY A 4 15.30 -2.90 -6.20
N HIS A 5 14.78 -2.22 -5.18
CA HIS A 5 14.35 -2.80 -3.90
C HIS A 5 12.83 -2.78 -3.74
N GLU A 6 12.11 -2.27 -4.74
CA GLU A 6 10.65 -2.26 -4.72
C GLU A 6 10.12 -3.68 -4.62
N ARG A 7 9.09 -3.86 -3.81
CA ARG A 7 8.37 -5.12 -3.63
C ARG A 7 6.94 -4.92 -4.09
N VAL A 8 6.44 -5.81 -4.93
CA VAL A 8 5.09 -5.75 -5.48
C VAL A 8 4.40 -7.09 -5.26
N TRP A 9 3.22 -7.03 -4.65
CA TRP A 9 2.39 -8.21 -4.44
C TRP A 9 1.06 -8.02 -5.16
N LEU A 10 0.68 -8.99 -6.00
CA LEU A 10 -0.69 -9.14 -6.45
C LEU A 10 -1.30 -10.30 -5.68
N VAL A 11 -2.31 -10.02 -4.87
CA VAL A 11 -3.03 -11.04 -4.10
C VAL A 11 -4.45 -11.17 -4.65
N THR A 12 -4.86 -12.38 -5.01
CA THR A 12 -6.21 -12.62 -5.55
C THR A 12 -6.69 -14.03 -5.25
N ASN A 13 -8.00 -14.23 -5.19
CA ASN A 13 -8.61 -15.56 -5.15
C ASN A 13 -8.91 -16.15 -6.54
N SER A 14 -8.39 -15.53 -7.61
CA SER A 14 -8.66 -15.93 -8.99
C SER A 14 -7.39 -16.25 -9.76
N ALA A 15 -7.16 -17.54 -10.03
CA ALA A 15 -6.09 -18.01 -10.93
C ALA A 15 -6.17 -17.36 -12.33
N LYS A 16 -7.39 -17.05 -12.81
CA LYS A 16 -7.58 -16.38 -14.10
C LYS A 16 -6.99 -14.98 -14.12
N ILE A 17 -7.10 -14.24 -13.02
CA ILE A 17 -6.52 -12.89 -12.89
C ILE A 17 -4.99 -12.98 -12.90
N LEU A 18 -4.41 -13.94 -12.17
CA LEU A 18 -2.95 -14.13 -12.19
C LEU A 18 -2.41 -14.36 -13.60
N LYS A 19 -3.03 -15.28 -14.35
CA LYS A 19 -2.65 -15.55 -15.75
C LYS A 19 -2.85 -14.34 -16.66
N ALA A 20 -3.91 -13.57 -16.46
CA ALA A 20 -4.15 -12.36 -17.24
C ALA A 20 -3.08 -11.28 -16.95
N VAL A 21 -2.68 -11.10 -15.68
CA VAL A 21 -1.63 -10.17 -15.31
C VAL A 21 -0.26 -10.59 -15.85
N GLU A 22 0.10 -11.88 -15.74
CA GLU A 22 1.35 -12.40 -16.36
C GLU A 22 1.42 -12.06 -17.86
N LYS A 23 0.32 -12.30 -18.58
CA LYS A 23 0.23 -11.99 -20.01
C LYS A 23 0.36 -10.50 -20.28
N GLU A 24 -0.26 -9.66 -19.47
CA GLU A 24 -0.22 -8.21 -19.67
C GLU A 24 1.17 -7.63 -19.32
N ILE A 25 1.85 -8.15 -18.29
CA ILE A 25 3.25 -7.81 -17.99
C ILE A 25 4.13 -8.12 -19.21
N ALA A 26 4.02 -9.33 -19.77
CA ALA A 26 4.81 -9.74 -20.95
C ALA A 26 4.52 -8.85 -22.18
N LYS A 27 3.30 -8.36 -22.33
CA LYS A 27 2.88 -7.47 -23.42
C LYS A 27 3.36 -6.03 -23.23
N GLN A 28 3.38 -5.51 -22.01
CA GLN A 28 3.73 -4.12 -21.72
C GLN A 28 5.23 -3.91 -21.58
N LEU A 29 5.93 -4.82 -20.89
CA LEU A 29 7.33 -4.65 -20.51
C LEU A 29 8.27 -4.27 -21.68
N PRO A 30 8.21 -4.87 -22.89
CA PRO A 30 9.10 -4.52 -23.99
C PRO A 30 9.00 -3.06 -24.45
N LYS A 31 7.84 -2.42 -24.19
CA LYS A 31 7.52 -1.05 -24.61
C LYS A 31 7.95 0.01 -23.60
N LEU A 32 8.38 -0.39 -22.41
CA LEU A 32 8.70 0.53 -21.32
C LEU A 32 10.16 0.98 -21.41
N ALA A 33 10.39 2.30 -21.38
CA ALA A 33 11.74 2.89 -21.46
C ALA A 33 12.68 2.40 -20.34
N ARG A 34 12.14 2.03 -19.18
CA ARG A 34 12.90 1.55 -18.01
C ARG A 34 12.83 0.03 -17.82
N ARG A 35 12.56 -0.74 -18.88
CA ARG A 35 12.34 -2.20 -18.82
C ARG A 35 13.40 -2.98 -18.05
N GLU A 36 14.68 -2.60 -18.12
CA GLU A 36 15.78 -3.28 -17.42
C GLU A 36 15.72 -3.13 -15.90
N PHE A 37 15.21 -2.00 -15.40
CA PHE A 37 14.96 -1.81 -13.97
C PHE A 37 13.73 -2.62 -13.53
N ILE A 38 12.69 -2.61 -14.36
CA ILE A 38 11.44 -3.33 -14.08
C ILE A 38 11.69 -4.84 -14.06
N GLN A 39 12.45 -5.38 -15.03
CA GLN A 39 12.79 -6.79 -15.09
C GLN A 39 13.52 -7.26 -13.82
N ARG A 40 14.49 -6.48 -13.33
CA ARG A 40 15.20 -6.80 -12.08
C ARG A 40 14.28 -6.93 -10.87
N VAL A 41 13.26 -6.06 -10.78
CA VAL A 41 12.25 -6.12 -9.73
C VAL A 41 11.32 -7.32 -9.95
N LEU A 42 10.85 -7.54 -11.19
CA LEU A 42 10.02 -8.70 -11.55
C LEU A 42 10.66 -10.04 -11.16
N ASP A 43 11.98 -10.17 -11.38
CA ASP A 43 12.71 -11.43 -11.14
C ASP A 43 12.87 -11.77 -9.65
N ARG A 44 12.85 -10.77 -8.76
CA ARG A 44 13.27 -10.93 -7.36
C ARG A 44 12.22 -10.53 -6.34
N ASN A 45 11.39 -9.56 -6.68
CA ASN A 45 10.58 -8.83 -5.72
C ASN A 45 9.11 -8.67 -6.18
N VAL A 46 8.65 -9.50 -7.12
CA VAL A 46 7.24 -9.53 -7.52
C VAL A 46 6.64 -10.89 -7.23
N TRP A 47 5.53 -10.88 -6.52
CA TRP A 47 4.81 -12.10 -6.14
C TRP A 47 3.37 -12.06 -6.61
N LEU A 48 2.97 -13.11 -7.32
CA LEU A 48 1.60 -13.37 -7.74
C LEU A 48 1.02 -14.45 -6.83
N ILE A 49 0.17 -14.06 -5.90
CA ILE A 49 -0.28 -14.91 -4.79
C ILE A 49 -1.75 -15.25 -4.98
N GLN A 50 -2.03 -16.55 -5.09
CA GLN A 50 -3.40 -17.06 -5.04
C GLN A 50 -3.78 -17.38 -3.59
N VAL A 51 -4.90 -16.83 -3.14
CA VAL A 51 -5.50 -17.14 -1.83
C VAL A 51 -6.87 -17.82 -2.02
N ALA A 52 -7.43 -18.39 -0.95
CA ALA A 52 -8.74 -19.04 -1.03
C ALA A 52 -9.89 -18.01 -1.10
N THR A 53 -9.80 -16.94 -0.30
CA THR A 53 -10.87 -15.95 -0.17
C THR A 53 -10.34 -14.50 -0.19
N VAL A 54 -11.25 -13.55 -0.40
CA VAL A 54 -10.92 -12.12 -0.27
C VAL A 54 -10.54 -11.77 1.18
N ALA A 55 -11.10 -12.46 2.17
CA ALA A 55 -10.72 -12.26 3.56
C ALA A 55 -9.25 -12.66 3.82
N ASP A 56 -8.79 -13.75 3.21
CA ASP A 56 -7.37 -14.15 3.28
C ASP A 56 -6.46 -13.11 2.62
N ALA A 57 -6.90 -12.49 1.53
CA ALA A 57 -6.16 -11.40 0.88
C ALA A 57 -6.03 -10.18 1.80
N VAL A 58 -7.11 -9.80 2.49
CA VAL A 58 -7.11 -8.72 3.48
C VAL A 58 -6.19 -9.04 4.66
N ALA A 59 -6.27 -10.26 5.19
CA ALA A 59 -5.40 -10.71 6.28
C ALA A 59 -3.92 -10.65 5.89
N LEU A 60 -3.58 -11.12 4.68
CA LEU A 60 -2.21 -11.05 4.17
C LEU A 60 -1.76 -9.61 3.95
N ALA A 61 -2.60 -8.74 3.38
CA ALA A 61 -2.28 -7.33 3.20
C ALA A 61 -1.96 -6.66 4.55
N ASN A 62 -2.72 -6.99 5.61
CA ASN A 62 -2.46 -6.46 6.93
C ASN A 62 -1.13 -6.94 7.54
N GLN A 63 -0.74 -8.19 7.26
CA GLN A 63 0.57 -8.71 7.70
C GLN A 63 1.73 -8.05 6.95
N LEU A 64 1.55 -7.77 5.65
CA LEU A 64 2.56 -7.12 4.83
C LEU A 64 2.72 -5.63 5.16
N ALA A 65 1.65 -4.98 5.63
CA ALA A 65 1.59 -3.55 5.91
C ALA A 65 2.17 -2.68 4.77
N PRO A 66 1.61 -2.79 3.55
CA PRO A 66 2.20 -2.19 2.37
C PRO A 66 2.20 -0.66 2.42
N GLU A 67 3.20 -0.05 1.80
CA GLU A 67 3.25 1.41 1.57
C GLU A 67 2.01 1.88 0.78
N HIS A 68 1.74 1.23 -0.35
CA HIS A 68 0.59 1.49 -1.22
C HIS A 68 -0.27 0.23 -1.36
N CYS A 69 -1.58 0.34 -1.14
CA CYS A 69 -2.53 -0.77 -1.23
C CYS A 69 -3.66 -0.45 -2.22
N GLU A 70 -3.67 -1.12 -3.38
CA GLU A 70 -4.77 -1.01 -4.34
C GLU A 70 -5.82 -2.11 -4.12
N VAL A 71 -7.06 -1.72 -3.82
CA VAL A 71 -8.19 -2.63 -3.62
C VAL A 71 -9.05 -2.66 -4.88
N ILE A 72 -8.76 -3.63 -5.73
CA ILE A 72 -9.40 -3.81 -7.04
C ILE A 72 -10.43 -4.95 -6.94
N THR A 73 -11.61 -4.66 -6.41
CA THR A 73 -12.72 -5.62 -6.30
C THR A 73 -14.05 -4.96 -6.66
N ARG A 74 -15.11 -5.78 -6.86
CA ARG A 74 -16.47 -5.27 -7.13
C ARG A 74 -17.02 -4.38 -6.01
N ASP A 75 -16.58 -4.58 -4.78
CA ASP A 75 -17.00 -3.81 -3.61
C ASP A 75 -15.76 -3.35 -2.81
N ALA A 76 -14.93 -2.55 -3.49
CA ALA A 76 -13.64 -2.10 -2.97
C ALA A 76 -13.76 -1.40 -1.61
N ARG A 77 -14.81 -0.57 -1.44
CA ARG A 77 -15.05 0.17 -0.19
C ARG A 77 -15.34 -0.74 1.00
N ARG A 78 -16.13 -1.80 0.82
CA ARG A 78 -16.39 -2.77 1.89
C ARG A 78 -15.14 -3.58 2.21
N VAL A 79 -14.40 -4.01 1.19
CA VAL A 79 -13.17 -4.79 1.36
C VAL A 79 -12.09 -3.96 2.08
N SER A 80 -11.91 -2.69 1.70
CA SER A 80 -10.92 -1.81 2.32
C SER A 80 -11.19 -1.55 3.80
N GLY A 81 -12.44 -1.68 4.26
CA GLY A 81 -12.76 -1.57 5.69
C GLY A 81 -12.08 -2.61 6.58
N GLY A 82 -11.57 -3.71 6.02
CA GLY A 82 -10.76 -4.69 6.73
C GLY A 82 -9.26 -4.46 6.70
N ILE A 83 -8.78 -3.48 5.91
CA ILE A 83 -7.35 -3.13 5.82
C ILE A 83 -7.04 -2.12 6.92
N VAL A 84 -6.16 -2.49 7.85
CA VAL A 84 -5.82 -1.70 9.04
C VAL A 84 -4.37 -1.25 9.09
N THR A 85 -3.51 -1.81 8.21
CA THR A 85 -2.09 -1.47 8.12
C THR A 85 -1.72 -1.25 6.66
N ALA A 86 -1.71 0.01 6.24
CA ALA A 86 -1.23 0.45 4.92
C ALA A 86 -0.87 1.94 4.97
N GLY A 87 0.10 2.38 4.17
CA GLY A 87 0.44 3.80 4.05
C GLY A 87 -0.67 4.61 3.35
N ALA A 88 -1.09 4.13 2.17
CA ALA A 88 -2.22 4.68 1.42
C ALA A 88 -3.06 3.55 0.80
N ILE A 89 -4.39 3.75 0.74
CA ILE A 89 -5.33 2.79 0.16
C ILE A 89 -6.04 3.44 -1.03
N PHE A 90 -6.01 2.77 -2.19
CA PHE A 90 -6.64 3.20 -3.42
C PHE A 90 -7.76 2.24 -3.82
N LEU A 91 -8.92 2.77 -4.23
CA LEU A 91 -10.15 1.96 -4.38
C LEU A 91 -10.62 1.89 -5.82
N GLY A 92 -10.66 0.66 -6.36
CA GLY A 92 -11.24 0.36 -7.67
C GLY A 92 -10.34 0.66 -8.86
N ASN A 93 -10.85 0.34 -10.06
CA ASN A 93 -10.07 0.31 -11.30
C ASN A 93 -9.53 1.68 -11.77
N TYR A 94 -10.05 2.78 -11.23
CA TYR A 94 -9.77 4.14 -11.70
C TYR A 94 -8.97 4.96 -10.68
N SER A 95 -8.36 4.30 -9.70
CA SER A 95 -7.51 4.92 -8.70
C SER A 95 -6.12 4.28 -8.68
N PRO A 96 -5.35 4.34 -9.78
CA PRO A 96 -3.99 3.82 -9.77
C PRO A 96 -3.11 4.63 -8.82
N THR A 97 -2.12 3.98 -8.18
CA THR A 97 -1.18 4.60 -7.23
C THR A 97 -0.57 5.90 -7.75
N VAL A 98 -0.30 5.98 -9.06
CA VAL A 98 0.25 7.18 -9.73
C VAL A 98 -0.59 8.45 -9.50
N LEU A 99 -1.91 8.34 -9.30
CA LEU A 99 -2.72 9.52 -8.96
C LEU A 99 -2.37 10.04 -7.56
N GLY A 100 -2.16 9.14 -6.59
CA GLY A 100 -1.70 9.48 -5.24
C GLY A 100 -0.32 10.13 -5.24
N ASP A 101 0.58 9.63 -6.07
CA ASP A 101 1.95 10.13 -6.17
C ASP A 101 2.03 11.60 -6.62
N TYR A 102 1.04 12.08 -7.37
CA TYR A 102 1.14 13.36 -8.06
C TYR A 102 0.00 14.34 -7.81
N VAL A 103 -1.27 13.92 -7.83
CA VAL A 103 -2.40 14.85 -8.01
C VAL A 103 -3.60 14.63 -7.08
N ALA A 104 -3.72 13.48 -6.42
CA ALA A 104 -4.91 13.15 -5.64
C ALA A 104 -5.02 13.93 -4.32
N GLY A 105 -3.91 14.49 -3.81
CA GLY A 105 -3.87 15.33 -2.61
C GLY A 105 -3.13 14.75 -1.40
N PRO A 106 -3.27 13.46 -1.04
CA PRO A 106 -2.49 12.87 0.06
C PRO A 106 -0.98 12.96 -0.17
N SER A 107 -0.19 12.98 0.91
CA SER A 107 1.27 12.90 0.78
C SER A 107 1.68 11.54 0.25
N HIS A 108 2.63 11.53 -0.68
CA HIS A 108 3.30 10.32 -1.15
C HIS A 108 4.49 9.90 -0.28
N VAL A 109 4.77 10.63 0.82
CA VAL A 109 5.82 10.24 1.77
C VAL A 109 5.18 9.28 2.76
N LEU A 110 5.37 7.99 2.52
CA LEU A 110 4.67 6.91 3.21
C LEU A 110 5.65 5.96 3.92
N PRO A 111 5.19 5.26 4.96
CA PRO A 111 5.99 4.23 5.62
C PRO A 111 6.18 3.02 4.71
N THR A 112 7.42 2.54 4.60
CA THR A 112 7.84 1.42 3.73
C THR A 112 8.30 0.21 4.55
N ASP A 113 8.54 -0.93 3.89
CA ASP A 113 9.09 -2.16 4.50
C ASP A 113 8.32 -2.65 5.75
N GLY A 114 6.98 -2.54 5.69
CA GLY A 114 6.08 -2.96 6.78
C GLY A 114 5.88 -1.92 7.89
N ALA A 115 6.55 -0.76 7.82
CA ALA A 115 6.42 0.31 8.81
C ALA A 115 4.97 0.86 8.91
N GLY A 116 4.12 0.63 7.90
CA GLY A 116 2.69 0.98 7.94
C GLY A 116 1.90 0.27 9.05
N ALA A 117 2.50 -0.72 9.72
CA ALA A 117 1.94 -1.34 10.93
C ALA A 117 1.97 -0.41 12.16
N SER A 118 2.90 0.54 12.20
CA SER A 118 3.17 1.37 13.38
C SER A 118 3.24 2.87 13.09
N PHE A 119 3.48 3.25 11.83
CA PHE A 119 3.70 4.63 11.43
C PHE A 119 2.64 5.06 10.41
N ALA A 120 2.24 6.33 10.49
CA ALA A 120 1.39 6.95 9.49
C ALA A 120 2.22 7.50 8.32
N GLY A 121 1.57 7.70 7.19
CA GLY A 121 2.08 8.56 6.12
C GLY A 121 2.27 10.00 6.60
N LEU A 122 3.07 10.77 5.87
CA LEU A 122 3.37 12.16 6.23
C LEU A 122 2.11 13.02 6.27
N THR A 123 1.89 13.69 7.40
CA THR A 123 0.77 14.62 7.61
C THR A 123 1.26 15.93 8.22
N VAL A 124 0.40 16.95 8.21
CA VAL A 124 0.69 18.26 8.83
C VAL A 124 0.98 18.17 10.33
N ASP A 125 0.45 17.16 11.03
CA ASP A 125 0.65 16.97 12.47
C ASP A 125 2.10 16.66 12.82
N GLN A 126 2.87 16.09 11.89
CA GLN A 126 4.29 15.82 12.10
C GLN A 126 5.17 17.06 12.02
N PHE A 127 4.64 18.19 11.56
CA PHE A 127 5.32 19.49 11.55
C PHE A 127 4.90 20.37 12.72
N GLN A 128 4.09 19.85 13.64
CA GLN A 128 3.63 20.56 14.83
C GLN A 128 4.43 20.12 16.07
N ARG A 129 4.50 21.01 17.07
CA ARG A 129 5.03 20.68 18.41
C ARG A 129 3.88 20.67 19.42
N ARG A 130 3.64 19.51 20.04
CA ARG A 130 2.67 19.38 21.14
C ARG A 130 3.36 19.60 22.49
N THR A 131 2.84 20.51 23.30
CA THR A 131 3.27 20.72 24.69
C THR A 131 2.07 20.52 25.61
N SER A 132 2.16 19.60 26.56
CA SER A 132 1.17 19.46 27.62
C SER A 132 1.54 20.39 28.78
N VAL A 133 0.60 21.20 29.25
CA VAL A 133 0.75 22.00 30.48
C VAL A 133 -0.14 21.38 31.53
N VAL A 134 0.45 21.05 32.68
CA VAL A 134 -0.23 20.39 33.78
C VAL A 134 0.07 21.17 35.06
N GLU A 135 -0.99 21.61 35.74
CA GLU A 135 -0.91 22.31 37.01
C GLU A 135 -1.86 21.64 38.01
N TYR A 136 -1.34 21.32 39.19
CA TYR A 136 -2.13 20.82 40.32
C TYR A 136 -2.04 21.80 41.48
N ASN A 137 -3.14 21.97 42.19
CA ASN A 137 -3.11 22.55 43.53
C ASN A 137 -2.93 21.43 44.58
N ARG A 138 -2.50 21.81 45.79
CA ARG A 138 -2.27 20.86 46.90
C ARG A 138 -3.52 20.04 47.27
N ALA A 139 -4.73 20.59 47.11
CA ALA A 139 -5.96 19.88 47.45
C ALA A 139 -6.32 18.78 46.44
N SER A 140 -5.88 18.92 45.18
CA SER A 140 -6.05 17.93 44.11
C SER A 140 -5.00 16.81 44.14
N LEU A 141 -3.86 17.03 44.81
CA LEU A 141 -2.83 16.01 45.11
C LEU A 141 -3.20 15.31 46.43
N LYS A 142 -4.15 14.38 46.39
CA LYS A 142 -4.51 13.50 47.51
C LYS A 142 -4.30 12.04 47.18
#